data_AF-A0A961W0V4-F1
#
_entry.id   AF-A0A961W0V4-F1
#
_cell.length_a   1.000
_cell.length_b   1.000
_cell.length_c   1.000
_cell.angle_alpha   90.00
_cell.angle_beta   90.00
_cell.angle_gamma   90.00
#
_symmetry.space_group_name_H-M   'P 1'
#
loop_
_entity.id
_entity.type
_entity.pdbx_description
1 polymer ?
#
loop_
_entity_poly.entity_id
_entity_poly.type
_entity_poly.pdbx_seq_one_letter_code
_entity_poly.pdbx_strand_id
1 'polypeptide(L)'
;MALAVVLASAPAAHAQQTLPDPDQIKSQGMATPGGSVRPPANAVNLPDTSGSSVRRPGETGRPAPAMTVPGNAVGNESVTESLWDRVRHGQRGAVVVPGAEQGVLIQSAGEEWRLIRNDQVVHYGGMLLLAVLTAIVLFYLIRGRIKIEGGRSGLVIPRFTLAQRIAHWFAATLFVLLALSGLIILFGKSVLLPVLGPTGFAVVASASMQGHNLFGPLFLPAVLAILVLFIKGNAPRAVDVSWLFKAGGLFGSHASAGKYNAGQKLWFLMTIILGVAISVSGFVLLFPDFIAERSQAQLANLAHGIAAVIFIAVGIGHAYIGSLGMEGAFEAMSTGTVDTNWAKEHHDIWYAEHKGQAMADTGRAEVEAGAAGDGVMHGVRP
;
A
#
# COMPACT_ATOMS: atom_id res chain seq x y z
N MET A 1 -18.94 6.53 -23.47
CA MET A 1 -17.69 5.90 -23.96
C MET A 1 -16.91 5.42 -22.76
N ALA A 2 -17.03 4.12 -22.47
CA ALA A 2 -16.46 3.49 -21.29
C ALA A 2 -15.05 2.96 -21.63
N LEU A 3 -14.06 3.33 -20.81
CA LEU A 3 -12.69 2.86 -20.93
C LEU A 3 -12.56 1.56 -20.14
N ALA A 4 -12.49 0.44 -20.86
CA ALA A 4 -12.25 -0.88 -20.29
C ALA A 4 -10.78 -1.03 -19.88
N VAL A 5 -10.54 -1.24 -18.59
CA VAL A 5 -9.24 -1.69 -18.06
C VAL A 5 -9.19 -3.21 -18.22
N VAL A 6 -8.35 -3.67 -19.15
CA VAL A 6 -8.05 -5.09 -19.33
C VAL A 6 -7.12 -5.53 -18.18
N LEU A 7 -7.70 -6.12 -17.14
CA LEU A 7 -6.97 -7.06 -16.29
C LEU A 7 -6.81 -8.35 -17.10
N ALA A 8 -5.55 -8.73 -17.37
CA ALA A 8 -5.24 -10.01 -17.98
C ALA A 8 -5.67 -11.13 -17.03
N SER A 9 -6.89 -11.63 -17.23
CA SER A 9 -7.29 -12.95 -16.76
C SER A 9 -6.60 -13.98 -17.66
N ALA A 10 -5.64 -14.71 -17.12
CA ALA A 10 -5.27 -15.98 -17.73
C ALA A 10 -6.53 -16.86 -17.72
N PRO A 11 -6.95 -17.44 -18.87
CA PRO A 11 -8.06 -18.38 -18.86
C PRO A 11 -7.63 -19.60 -18.07
N ALA A 12 -8.37 -19.93 -17.02
CA ALA A 12 -8.30 -21.26 -16.42
C ALA A 12 -8.72 -22.27 -17.49
N ALA A 13 -7.75 -22.85 -18.18
CA ALA A 13 -7.97 -23.99 -19.04
C ALA A 13 -8.66 -25.07 -18.18
N HIS A 14 -9.90 -25.37 -18.51
CA HIS A 14 -10.61 -26.54 -17.99
C HIS A 14 -9.91 -27.79 -18.55
N ALA A 15 -8.79 -28.16 -17.95
CA ALA A 15 -8.24 -29.50 -18.10
C ALA A 15 -9.10 -30.41 -17.22
N GLN A 16 -10.00 -31.15 -17.86
CA GLN A 16 -10.64 -32.31 -17.26
C GLN A 16 -9.52 -33.31 -16.93
N GLN A 17 -9.01 -33.25 -15.69
CA GLN A 17 -8.01 -34.19 -15.20
C GLN A 17 -8.67 -35.57 -15.14
N THR A 18 -8.40 -36.39 -16.14
CA THR A 18 -8.54 -37.84 -16.02
C THR A 18 -7.64 -38.29 -14.88
N LEU A 19 -8.23 -38.99 -13.91
CA LEU A 19 -7.55 -39.53 -12.73
C LEU A 19 -6.31 -40.34 -13.15
N PRO A 20 -5.14 -40.17 -12.50
CA PRO A 20 -4.01 -41.06 -12.69
C PRO A 20 -4.34 -42.47 -12.17
N ASP A 21 -3.82 -43.47 -12.87
CA ASP A 21 -3.85 -44.88 -12.49
C ASP A 21 -3.27 -45.08 -11.08
N PRO A 22 -3.97 -45.75 -10.15
CA PRO A 22 -3.54 -45.93 -8.75
C PRO A 22 -2.15 -46.59 -8.57
N ASP A 23 -1.61 -47.26 -9.59
CA ASP A 23 -0.28 -47.87 -9.52
C ASP A 23 0.89 -46.87 -9.70
N GLN A 24 0.63 -45.63 -10.14
CA GLN A 24 1.66 -44.59 -10.29
C GLN A 24 2.02 -43.86 -8.98
N ILE A 25 1.24 -44.04 -7.90
CA ILE A 25 1.41 -43.29 -6.64
C ILE A 25 2.55 -43.87 -5.77
N LYS A 26 3.02 -45.09 -6.05
CA LYS A 26 3.97 -45.79 -5.16
C LYS A 26 5.45 -45.42 -5.31
N SER A 27 5.85 -44.60 -6.29
CA SER A 27 7.28 -44.45 -6.65
C SER A 27 7.91 -43.07 -6.49
N GLN A 28 7.23 -42.06 -5.92
CA GLN A 28 7.85 -40.75 -5.68
C GLN A 28 7.99 -40.47 -4.18
N GLY A 29 9.13 -40.89 -3.63
CA GLY A 29 9.60 -40.40 -2.33
C GLY A 29 9.95 -38.92 -2.44
N MET A 30 9.23 -38.06 -1.71
CA MET A 30 9.49 -36.63 -1.65
C MET A 30 9.83 -36.24 -0.21
N ALA A 31 11.03 -35.70 -0.03
CA ALA A 31 11.57 -35.24 1.25
C ALA A 31 10.75 -34.07 1.82
N THR A 32 10.46 -34.13 3.13
CA THR A 32 9.75 -33.09 3.88
C THR A 32 10.73 -32.01 4.39
N PRO A 33 10.44 -30.71 4.26
CA PRO A 33 11.03 -29.69 5.12
C PRO A 33 10.22 -29.61 6.42
N GLY A 34 10.86 -29.88 7.55
CA GLY A 34 10.25 -29.82 8.87
C GLY A 34 9.89 -28.40 9.29
N GLY A 35 8.60 -28.10 9.36
CA GLY A 35 8.04 -26.96 10.09
C GLY A 35 7.23 -27.47 11.28
N SER A 36 7.85 -27.58 12.44
CA SER A 36 7.20 -28.01 13.68
C SER A 36 6.26 -26.90 14.18
N VAL A 37 4.95 -27.13 14.10
CA VAL A 37 3.95 -26.30 14.81
C VAL A 37 4.03 -26.66 16.29
N ARG A 38 4.39 -25.67 17.12
CA ARG A 38 4.52 -25.83 18.56
C ARG A 38 3.12 -25.99 19.19
N PRO A 39 2.84 -27.05 19.97
CA PRO A 39 1.53 -27.21 20.60
C PRO A 39 1.28 -26.12 21.65
N PRO A 40 0.00 -25.75 21.92
CA PRO A 40 -0.34 -24.72 22.89
C PRO A 40 0.17 -25.04 24.30
N ALA A 41 0.40 -24.01 25.11
CA ALA A 41 1.08 -24.07 26.42
C ALA A 41 0.41 -24.96 27.49
N ASN A 42 -0.75 -25.53 27.19
CA ASN A 42 -1.60 -26.36 28.02
C ASN A 42 -1.82 -27.75 27.43
N ALA A 43 -1.01 -28.16 26.44
CA ALA A 43 -0.94 -29.53 25.98
C ALA A 43 -0.32 -30.43 27.07
N VAL A 44 -1.11 -31.34 27.60
CA VAL A 44 -0.63 -32.42 28.47
C VAL A 44 0.19 -33.36 27.59
N ASN A 45 1.47 -33.53 27.91
CA ASN A 45 2.29 -34.60 27.34
C ASN A 45 1.71 -35.94 27.83
N LEU A 46 1.05 -36.67 26.94
CA LEU A 46 0.70 -38.06 27.18
C LEU A 46 2.00 -38.89 27.18
N PRO A 47 2.19 -39.81 28.14
CA PRO A 47 3.34 -40.70 28.11
C PRO A 47 3.32 -41.55 26.84
N ASP A 48 4.50 -41.76 26.27
CA ASP A 48 4.77 -42.61 25.12
C ASP A 48 4.25 -44.04 25.35
N THR A 49 3.01 -44.31 24.92
CA THR A 49 2.51 -45.68 24.82
C THR A 49 2.94 -46.25 23.47
N SER A 50 4.21 -46.60 23.38
CA SER A 50 4.68 -47.61 22.46
C SER A 50 3.87 -48.89 22.69
N GLY A 51 3.11 -49.27 21.67
CA GLY A 51 2.29 -50.47 21.71
C GLY A 51 3.12 -51.71 21.98
N SER A 52 2.70 -52.50 22.98
CA SER A 52 3.06 -53.90 23.06
C SER A 52 1.90 -54.69 23.66
N SER A 53 0.86 -54.90 22.85
CA SER A 53 0.01 -56.06 23.06
C SER A 53 0.76 -57.30 22.56
N VAL A 54 1.27 -58.08 23.53
CA VAL A 54 1.58 -59.52 23.45
C VAL A 54 2.98 -59.92 22.94
N ARG A 55 3.77 -60.57 23.83
CA ARG A 55 4.82 -61.54 23.45
C ARG A 55 4.53 -62.93 24.05
N ARG A 56 4.21 -63.85 23.13
CA ARG A 56 4.39 -65.33 23.05
C ARG A 56 4.43 -66.19 24.32
N PRO A 57 3.60 -67.25 24.36
CA PRO A 57 4.02 -68.57 24.79
C PRO A 57 4.37 -69.46 23.58
N GLY A 58 5.53 -70.11 23.64
CA GLY A 58 5.80 -71.42 23.03
C GLY A 58 5.67 -71.59 21.51
N GLU A 59 6.82 -71.79 20.86
CA GLU A 59 6.87 -72.50 19.59
C GLU A 59 6.24 -73.90 19.75
N THR A 60 5.22 -74.20 18.95
CA THR A 60 4.99 -75.48 18.23
C THR A 60 3.56 -75.53 17.69
N GLY A 61 3.44 -75.66 16.36
CA GLY A 61 2.17 -76.05 15.71
C GLY A 61 1.76 -75.17 14.54
N ARG A 62 1.96 -75.71 13.32
CA ARG A 62 1.37 -75.41 11.99
C ARG A 62 0.80 -73.99 11.70
N PRO A 63 1.16 -73.36 10.55
CA PRO A 63 0.48 -72.13 10.14
C PRO A 63 -1.00 -72.44 9.84
N ALA A 64 -1.91 -71.81 10.56
CA ALA A 64 -3.32 -71.79 10.20
C ALA A 64 -3.50 -71.01 8.88
N PRO A 65 -4.37 -71.46 7.96
CA PRO A 65 -4.57 -70.75 6.70
C PRO A 65 -5.12 -69.35 6.98
N ALA A 66 -4.56 -68.35 6.30
CA ALA A 66 -5.02 -66.97 6.37
C ALA A 66 -6.51 -66.92 6.02
N MET A 67 -7.35 -66.70 7.03
CA MET A 67 -8.76 -66.46 6.83
C MET A 67 -8.90 -65.02 6.34
N THR A 68 -9.11 -64.85 5.04
CA THR A 68 -9.51 -63.58 4.44
C THR A 68 -10.89 -63.23 4.98
N VAL A 69 -10.95 -62.26 5.88
CA VAL A 69 -12.21 -61.73 6.41
C VAL A 69 -12.92 -61.00 5.25
N PRO A 70 -14.18 -61.34 4.91
CA PRO A 70 -14.90 -60.63 3.85
C PRO A 70 -15.20 -59.19 4.28
N GLY A 71 -14.82 -58.25 3.42
CA GLY A 71 -14.85 -56.83 3.68
C GLY A 71 -13.42 -56.34 3.80
N ASN A 72 -13.00 -55.48 2.87
CA ASN A 72 -11.75 -54.73 2.92
C ASN A 72 -11.75 -53.78 4.14
N ALA A 73 -11.82 -54.33 5.35
CA ALA A 73 -11.60 -53.62 6.59
C ALA A 73 -10.10 -53.33 6.62
N VAL A 74 -9.72 -52.23 5.96
CA VAL A 74 -8.56 -51.47 6.38
C VAL A 74 -8.71 -51.32 7.89
N GLY A 75 -7.74 -51.85 8.64
CA GLY A 75 -7.75 -51.76 10.10
C GLY A 75 -7.79 -50.30 10.55
N ASN A 76 -7.62 -50.05 11.84
CA ASN A 76 -7.43 -48.70 12.39
C ASN A 76 -6.14 -47.99 11.86
N GLU A 77 -5.72 -48.21 10.61
CA GLU A 77 -4.90 -47.29 9.85
C GLU A 77 -5.66 -45.98 9.70
N SER A 78 -5.51 -45.13 10.72
CA SER A 78 -5.67 -43.68 10.77
C SER A 78 -6.30 -42.95 9.56
N VAL A 79 -7.43 -43.44 9.06
CA VAL A 79 -8.24 -42.75 8.04
C VAL A 79 -8.63 -41.39 8.60
N THR A 80 -8.83 -41.29 9.91
CA THR A 80 -8.99 -40.04 10.65
C THR A 80 -7.74 -39.16 10.63
N GLU A 81 -6.55 -39.67 10.94
CA GLU A 81 -5.33 -38.84 10.95
C GLU A 81 -4.97 -38.34 9.55
N SER A 82 -4.97 -39.22 8.55
CA SER A 82 -4.71 -38.84 7.16
C SER A 82 -5.80 -37.94 6.57
N LEU A 83 -7.08 -38.09 6.99
CA LEU A 83 -8.17 -37.19 6.61
C LEU A 83 -8.00 -35.82 7.27
N TRP A 84 -7.79 -35.77 8.57
CA TRP A 84 -7.61 -34.52 9.29
C TRP A 84 -6.35 -33.79 8.83
N ASP A 85 -5.31 -34.53 8.46
CA ASP A 85 -4.13 -33.95 7.87
C ASP A 85 -4.42 -33.32 6.51
N ARG A 86 -5.11 -34.03 5.62
CA ARG A 86 -5.58 -33.48 4.33
C ARG A 86 -6.47 -32.24 4.52
N VAL A 87 -7.38 -32.28 5.49
CA VAL A 87 -8.27 -31.16 5.83
C VAL A 87 -7.47 -29.96 6.35
N ARG A 88 -6.49 -30.17 7.24
CA ARG A 88 -5.60 -29.10 7.72
C ARG A 88 -4.74 -28.52 6.60
N HIS A 89 -4.37 -29.30 5.60
CA HIS A 89 -3.64 -28.79 4.44
C HIS A 89 -4.56 -28.15 3.38
N GLY A 90 -5.84 -27.90 3.71
CA GLY A 90 -6.77 -27.18 2.86
C GLY A 90 -7.25 -27.97 1.65
N GLN A 91 -7.21 -29.31 1.68
CA GLN A 91 -7.79 -30.10 0.60
C GLN A 91 -9.27 -29.75 0.39
N ARG A 92 -9.63 -29.53 -0.89
CA ARG A 92 -11.02 -29.33 -1.31
C ARG A 92 -11.75 -30.67 -1.32
N GLY A 93 -12.80 -30.78 -0.52
CA GLY A 93 -13.80 -31.84 -0.58
C GLY A 93 -14.89 -31.56 -1.63
N ALA A 94 -15.74 -32.56 -1.84
CA ALA A 94 -16.90 -32.43 -2.72
C ALA A 94 -18.07 -31.77 -1.98
N VAL A 95 -18.77 -30.86 -2.66
CA VAL A 95 -19.98 -30.19 -2.15
C VAL A 95 -21.10 -30.20 -3.17
N VAL A 96 -22.34 -30.23 -2.68
CA VAL A 96 -23.56 -30.28 -3.51
C VAL A 96 -23.82 -28.95 -4.23
N VAL A 97 -23.47 -27.83 -3.58
CA VAL A 97 -23.46 -26.50 -4.20
C VAL A 97 -22.00 -26.11 -4.41
N PRO A 98 -21.51 -26.10 -5.66
CA PRO A 98 -20.13 -25.77 -5.96
C PRO A 98 -19.89 -24.26 -5.93
N GLY A 99 -18.67 -23.89 -5.55
CA GLY A 99 -18.21 -22.50 -5.44
C GLY A 99 -16.78 -22.46 -4.90
N ALA A 100 -16.18 -21.27 -4.92
CA ALA A 100 -14.73 -21.11 -4.84
C ALA A 100 -14.11 -21.80 -3.61
N GLU A 101 -14.74 -21.71 -2.44
CA GLU A 101 -14.19 -22.23 -1.18
C GLU A 101 -15.09 -23.23 -0.45
N GLN A 102 -16.24 -23.58 -1.01
CA GLN A 102 -17.27 -24.34 -0.28
C GLN A 102 -16.84 -25.77 0.06
N GLY A 103 -15.87 -26.32 -0.67
CA GLY A 103 -15.22 -27.60 -0.36
C GLY A 103 -14.08 -27.53 0.65
N VAL A 104 -13.66 -26.35 1.13
CA VAL A 104 -12.53 -26.21 2.06
C VAL A 104 -13.04 -26.12 3.49
N LEU A 105 -12.67 -27.09 4.35
CA LEU A 105 -13.11 -27.13 5.74
C LEU A 105 -12.23 -26.30 6.69
N ILE A 106 -10.90 -26.27 6.47
CA ILE A 106 -9.96 -25.50 7.29
C ILE A 106 -9.06 -24.66 6.38
N GLN A 107 -8.94 -23.38 6.69
CA GLN A 107 -8.03 -22.45 6.01
C GLN A 107 -6.82 -22.17 6.91
N SER A 108 -5.81 -23.03 6.81
CA SER A 108 -4.64 -22.99 7.71
C SER A 108 -3.75 -21.77 7.52
N ALA A 109 -3.74 -21.18 6.32
CA ALA A 109 -3.01 -19.93 6.06
C ALA A 109 -3.59 -18.72 6.83
N GLY A 110 -4.80 -18.83 7.38
CA GLY A 110 -5.45 -17.76 8.13
C GLY A 110 -4.75 -17.45 9.45
N GLU A 111 -4.16 -18.47 10.09
CA GLU A 111 -3.37 -18.26 11.30
C GLU A 111 -2.05 -17.57 10.97
N GLU A 112 -1.37 -17.97 9.89
CA GLU A 112 -0.16 -17.31 9.42
C GLU A 112 -0.44 -15.84 9.07
N TRP A 113 -1.50 -15.56 8.32
CA TRP A 113 -1.95 -14.20 8.03
C TRP A 113 -2.19 -13.39 9.31
N ARG A 114 -2.87 -13.99 10.31
CA ARG A 114 -3.18 -13.32 11.57
C ARG A 114 -1.92 -12.96 12.34
N LEU A 115 -0.95 -13.88 12.42
CA LEU A 115 0.34 -13.67 13.06
C LEU A 115 1.12 -12.58 12.33
N ILE A 116 1.21 -12.61 11.00
CA ILE A 116 1.88 -11.56 10.22
C ILE A 116 1.21 -10.20 10.45
N ARG A 117 -0.12 -10.12 10.32
CA ARG A 117 -0.85 -8.86 10.50
C ARG A 117 -0.63 -8.29 11.91
N ASN A 118 -0.86 -9.09 12.94
CA ASN A 118 -0.91 -8.59 14.32
C ASN A 118 0.47 -8.45 14.95
N ASP A 119 1.40 -9.35 14.64
CA ASP A 119 2.69 -9.39 15.33
C ASP A 119 3.78 -8.68 14.52
N GLN A 120 3.66 -8.64 13.18
CA GLN A 120 4.62 -7.95 12.32
C GLN A 120 4.08 -6.58 11.89
N VAL A 121 2.97 -6.54 11.14
CA VAL A 121 2.49 -5.29 10.50
C VAL A 121 2.12 -4.25 11.54
N VAL A 122 1.35 -4.62 12.57
CA VAL A 122 1.00 -3.70 13.66
C VAL A 122 2.26 -3.28 14.43
N HIS A 123 3.11 -4.21 14.85
CA HIS A 123 4.29 -3.87 15.66
C HIS A 123 5.29 -2.96 14.92
N TYR A 124 5.79 -3.40 13.77
CA TYR A 124 6.76 -2.63 12.98
C TYR A 124 6.14 -1.38 12.37
N GLY A 125 4.87 -1.44 11.96
CA GLY A 125 4.16 -0.27 11.45
C GLY A 125 4.00 0.82 12.51
N GLY A 126 3.66 0.43 13.74
CA GLY A 126 3.59 1.35 14.87
C GLY A 126 4.95 1.98 15.18
N MET A 127 6.02 1.17 15.22
CA MET A 127 7.37 1.67 15.43
C MET A 127 7.84 2.62 14.32
N LEU A 128 7.54 2.33 13.05
CA LEU A 128 7.87 3.20 11.93
C LEU A 128 7.20 4.57 12.07
N LEU A 129 5.90 4.60 12.37
CA LEU A 129 5.16 5.86 12.54
C LEU A 129 5.70 6.67 13.72
N LEU A 130 5.95 6.01 14.86
CA LEU A 130 6.57 6.67 16.03
C LEU A 130 7.97 7.19 15.71
N ALA A 131 8.79 6.42 14.99
CA ALA A 131 10.14 6.84 14.60
C ALA A 131 10.10 8.07 13.69
N VAL A 132 9.20 8.10 12.70
CA VAL A 132 9.05 9.26 11.80
C VAL A 132 8.56 10.50 12.55
N LEU A 133 7.54 10.35 13.39
CA LEU A 133 7.04 11.46 14.21
C LEU A 133 8.14 12.00 15.13
N THR A 134 8.86 11.12 15.81
CA THR A 134 9.98 11.48 16.67
C THR A 134 11.08 12.17 15.88
N ALA A 135 11.45 11.65 14.72
CA ALA A 135 12.47 12.24 13.86
C ALA A 135 12.09 13.65 13.41
N ILE A 136 10.84 13.89 13.02
CA ILE A 136 10.34 15.22 12.63
C ILE A 136 10.36 16.18 13.82
N VAL A 137 9.91 15.74 14.99
CA VAL A 137 9.93 16.57 16.21
C VAL A 137 11.36 16.93 16.59
N LEU A 138 12.27 15.95 16.65
CA LEU A 138 13.68 16.21 16.94
C LEU A 138 14.32 17.12 15.90
N PHE A 139 14.06 16.88 14.62
CA PHE A 139 14.55 17.73 13.55
C PHE A 139 14.07 19.17 13.70
N TYR A 140 12.78 19.37 13.99
CA TYR A 140 12.22 20.70 14.22
C TYR A 140 12.81 21.38 15.47
N LEU A 141 13.02 20.66 16.56
CA LEU A 141 13.60 21.22 17.78
C LEU A 141 15.08 21.59 17.59
N ILE A 142 15.83 20.82 16.82
CA ILE A 142 17.27 21.04 16.58
C ILE A 142 17.49 22.13 15.52
N ARG A 143 16.75 22.07 14.40
CA ARG A 143 17.00 22.91 13.24
C ARG A 143 16.02 24.08 13.10
N GLY A 144 14.81 23.93 13.63
CA GLY A 144 13.72 24.88 13.42
C GLY A 144 13.17 24.85 11.99
N ARG A 145 12.46 25.92 11.65
CA ARG A 145 11.92 26.14 10.30
C ARG A 145 13.03 26.51 9.32
N ILE A 146 13.02 25.93 8.12
CA ILE A 146 13.87 26.35 7.00
C ILE A 146 13.36 27.70 6.52
N LYS A 147 14.10 28.76 6.85
CA LYS A 147 13.77 30.15 6.47
C LYS A 147 14.34 30.49 5.10
N ILE A 148 13.75 31.46 4.44
CA ILE A 148 14.31 32.05 3.22
C ILE A 148 15.53 32.90 3.63
N GLU A 149 16.72 32.60 3.12
CA GLU A 149 17.98 33.20 3.62
C GLU A 149 17.98 34.73 3.50
N GLY A 150 17.51 35.25 2.36
CA GLY A 150 17.37 36.69 2.10
C GLY A 150 16.07 37.31 2.59
N GLY A 151 15.24 36.55 3.31
CA GLY A 151 13.87 36.94 3.64
C GLY A 151 12.96 37.03 2.41
N ARG A 152 11.69 37.36 2.66
CA ARG A 152 10.68 37.51 1.59
C ARG A 152 10.96 38.77 0.78
N SER A 153 10.85 38.65 -0.54
CA SER A 153 10.90 39.83 -1.43
C SER A 153 9.59 40.62 -1.43
N GLY A 154 8.48 39.98 -1.07
CA GLY A 154 7.13 40.54 -1.19
C GLY A 154 6.57 40.46 -2.62
N LEU A 155 7.39 40.09 -3.60
CA LEU A 155 6.98 39.80 -4.97
C LEU A 155 6.66 38.32 -5.10
N VAL A 156 5.57 38.01 -5.79
CA VAL A 156 5.11 36.63 -5.96
C VAL A 156 5.04 36.22 -7.42
N ILE A 157 5.27 34.94 -7.68
CA ILE A 157 5.11 34.32 -9.00
C ILE A 157 4.11 33.16 -8.95
N PRO A 158 3.28 32.97 -9.98
CA PRO A 158 2.33 31.87 -10.04
C PRO A 158 3.06 30.53 -10.20
N ARG A 159 2.69 29.55 -9.37
CA ARG A 159 3.29 28.20 -9.37
C ARG A 159 2.29 27.11 -9.73
N PHE A 160 1.09 27.17 -9.17
CA PHE A 160 0.04 26.16 -9.35
C PHE A 160 -1.30 26.80 -9.74
N THR A 161 -1.99 26.16 -10.68
CA THR A 161 -3.31 26.61 -11.13
C THR A 161 -4.38 26.31 -10.07
N LEU A 162 -5.57 26.91 -10.22
CA LEU A 162 -6.71 26.60 -9.35
C LEU A 162 -7.09 25.11 -9.40
N ALA A 163 -7.13 24.52 -10.60
CA ALA A 163 -7.46 23.10 -10.78
C ALA A 163 -6.47 22.18 -10.05
N GLN A 164 -5.17 22.48 -10.12
CA GLN A 164 -4.13 21.75 -9.40
C GLN A 164 -4.33 21.82 -7.89
N ARG A 165 -4.65 23.01 -7.36
CA ARG A 165 -4.90 23.21 -5.93
C ARG A 165 -6.16 22.49 -5.44
N ILE A 166 -7.26 22.57 -6.19
CA ILE A 166 -8.51 21.86 -5.83
C ILE A 166 -8.26 20.35 -5.79
N ALA A 167 -7.62 19.79 -6.82
CA ALA A 167 -7.28 18.37 -6.85
C ALA A 167 -6.38 17.97 -5.67
N HIS A 168 -5.37 18.79 -5.36
CA HIS A 168 -4.49 18.59 -4.22
C HIS A 168 -5.28 18.55 -2.89
N TRP A 169 -6.08 19.57 -2.60
CA TRP A 169 -6.82 19.65 -1.33
C TRP A 169 -7.90 18.57 -1.21
N PHE A 170 -8.54 18.20 -2.32
CA PHE A 170 -9.45 17.06 -2.35
C PHE A 170 -8.72 15.75 -2.01
N ALA A 171 -7.61 15.46 -2.69
CA ALA A 171 -6.81 14.26 -2.45
C ALA A 171 -6.21 14.24 -1.03
N ALA A 172 -5.69 15.37 -0.54
CA ALA A 172 -5.11 15.50 0.79
C ALA A 172 -6.16 15.29 1.89
N THR A 173 -7.37 15.85 1.72
CA THR A 173 -8.46 15.66 2.68
C THR A 173 -8.91 14.21 2.74
N LEU A 174 -9.10 13.56 1.57
CA LEU A 174 -9.40 12.13 1.51
C LEU A 174 -8.28 11.30 2.16
N PHE A 175 -7.03 11.61 1.84
CA PHE A 175 -5.88 10.93 2.42
C PHE A 175 -5.87 11.02 3.94
N VAL A 176 -6.08 12.20 4.53
CA VAL A 176 -6.11 12.38 5.99
C VAL A 176 -7.27 11.61 6.62
N LEU A 177 -8.48 11.69 6.05
CA LEU A 177 -9.64 10.96 6.55
C LEU A 177 -9.42 9.44 6.51
N LEU A 178 -8.87 8.93 5.40
CA LEU A 178 -8.58 7.51 5.20
C LEU A 178 -7.40 7.04 6.07
N ALA A 179 -6.37 7.85 6.22
CA ALA A 179 -5.24 7.56 7.08
C ALA A 179 -5.68 7.43 8.54
N LEU A 180 -6.46 8.41 9.05
CA LEU A 180 -6.95 8.39 10.42
C LEU A 180 -7.87 7.18 10.68
N SER A 181 -8.87 6.98 9.82
CA SER A 181 -9.78 5.84 9.95
C SER A 181 -9.06 4.49 9.79
N GLY A 182 -8.11 4.37 8.86
CA GLY A 182 -7.31 3.18 8.64
C GLY A 182 -6.39 2.84 9.82
N LEU A 183 -5.75 3.86 10.42
CA LEU A 183 -4.97 3.69 11.64
C LEU A 183 -5.84 3.25 12.82
N ILE A 184 -7.07 3.76 12.94
CA ILE A 184 -8.02 3.30 13.96
C ILE A 184 -8.41 1.82 13.71
N ILE A 185 -8.64 1.41 12.46
CA ILE A 185 -8.95 0.01 12.12
C ILE A 185 -7.75 -0.91 12.43
N LEU A 186 -6.52 -0.45 12.19
CA LEU A 186 -5.30 -1.24 12.39
C LEU A 186 -4.89 -1.33 13.87
N PHE A 187 -4.88 -0.20 14.58
CA PHE A 187 -4.34 -0.06 15.94
C PHE A 187 -5.38 0.15 17.05
N GLY A 188 -6.65 0.40 16.69
CA GLY A 188 -7.65 0.84 17.65
C GLY A 188 -7.89 -0.13 18.81
N LYS A 189 -7.78 -1.43 18.57
CA LYS A 189 -7.94 -2.43 19.63
C LYS A 189 -6.80 -2.40 20.66
N SER A 190 -5.56 -2.13 20.25
CA SER A 190 -4.42 -2.07 21.16
C SER A 190 -4.27 -0.71 21.85
N VAL A 191 -4.67 0.38 21.17
CA VAL A 191 -4.43 1.74 21.63
C VAL A 191 -5.69 2.40 22.20
N LEU A 192 -6.83 2.30 21.50
CA LEU A 192 -8.04 3.06 21.85
C LEU A 192 -8.99 2.29 22.76
N LEU A 193 -9.12 0.97 22.60
CA LEU A 193 -10.01 0.15 23.42
C LEU A 193 -9.68 0.25 24.94
N PRO A 194 -8.40 0.21 25.39
CA PRO A 194 -8.08 0.38 26.81
C PRO A 194 -8.45 1.76 27.37
N VAL A 195 -8.52 2.79 26.51
CA VAL A 195 -8.77 4.19 26.91
C VAL A 195 -10.27 4.51 26.89
N LEU A 196 -10.99 4.06 25.87
CA LEU A 196 -12.41 4.40 25.63
C LEU A 196 -13.39 3.37 26.20
N GLY A 197 -12.91 2.19 26.58
CA GLY A 197 -13.74 1.04 26.93
C GLY A 197 -14.50 0.44 25.72
N PRO A 198 -15.19 -0.69 25.90
CA PRO A 198 -15.84 -1.41 24.80
C PRO A 198 -16.89 -0.57 24.05
N THR A 199 -17.76 0.15 24.78
CA THR A 199 -18.84 0.95 24.18
C THR A 199 -18.29 2.13 23.39
N GLY A 200 -17.35 2.89 23.97
CA GLY A 200 -16.74 4.03 23.28
C GLY A 200 -15.94 3.60 22.05
N PHE A 201 -15.17 2.51 22.18
CA PHE A 201 -14.43 1.96 21.06
C PHE A 201 -15.35 1.44 19.94
N ALA A 202 -16.47 0.79 20.27
CA ALA A 202 -17.41 0.28 19.26
C ALA A 202 -17.95 1.42 18.36
N VAL A 203 -18.29 2.57 18.94
CA VAL A 203 -18.74 3.75 18.17
C VAL A 203 -17.63 4.25 17.25
N VAL A 204 -16.43 4.47 17.80
CA VAL A 204 -15.29 5.03 17.03
C VAL A 204 -14.84 4.07 15.93
N ALA A 205 -14.73 2.77 16.23
CA ALA A 205 -14.34 1.76 15.26
C ALA A 205 -15.38 1.60 14.15
N SER A 206 -16.68 1.60 14.50
CA SER A 206 -17.77 1.52 13.53
C SER A 206 -17.80 2.74 12.62
N ALA A 207 -17.71 3.96 13.18
CA ALA A 207 -17.66 5.19 12.39
C ALA A 207 -16.44 5.23 11.47
N SER A 208 -15.28 4.80 11.98
CA SER A 208 -14.03 4.74 11.19
C SER A 208 -14.14 3.75 10.04
N MET A 209 -14.65 2.54 10.29
CA MET A 209 -14.85 1.52 9.26
C MET A 209 -15.84 2.00 8.19
N GLN A 210 -17.01 2.52 8.59
CA GLN A 210 -18.01 3.01 7.65
C GLN A 210 -17.50 4.18 6.82
N GLY A 211 -16.83 5.15 7.46
CA GLY A 211 -16.20 6.27 6.77
C GLY A 211 -15.10 5.82 5.80
N HIS A 212 -14.26 4.88 6.22
CA HIS A 212 -13.18 4.35 5.38
C HIS A 212 -13.73 3.66 4.13
N ASN A 213 -14.77 2.84 4.29
CA ASN A 213 -15.44 2.14 3.19
C ASN A 213 -16.19 3.10 2.26
N LEU A 214 -16.76 4.19 2.79
CA LEU A 214 -17.48 5.20 2.01
C LEU A 214 -16.53 6.08 1.19
N PHE A 215 -15.46 6.59 1.82
CA PHE A 215 -14.54 7.53 1.18
C PHE A 215 -13.41 6.84 0.40
N GLY A 216 -13.10 5.58 0.71
CA GLY A 216 -12.04 4.80 0.06
C GLY A 216 -12.17 4.76 -1.47
N PRO A 217 -13.35 4.43 -2.04
CA PRO A 217 -13.55 4.42 -3.49
C PRO A 217 -13.30 5.76 -4.19
N LEU A 218 -13.43 6.89 -3.47
CA LEU A 218 -13.17 8.23 -4.02
C LEU A 218 -11.67 8.53 -4.14
N PHE A 219 -10.82 7.80 -3.42
CA PHE A 219 -9.39 8.06 -3.40
C PHE A 219 -8.70 7.72 -4.73
N LEU A 220 -9.12 6.66 -5.42
CA LEU A 220 -8.54 6.30 -6.72
C LEU A 220 -8.75 7.40 -7.78
N PRO A 221 -9.98 7.90 -8.02
CA PRO A 221 -10.18 9.07 -8.88
C PRO A 221 -9.34 10.28 -8.47
N ALA A 222 -9.17 10.52 -7.16
CA ALA A 222 -8.34 11.63 -6.68
C ALA A 222 -6.87 11.43 -7.06
N VAL A 223 -6.30 10.23 -6.87
CA VAL A 223 -4.93 9.89 -7.27
C VAL A 223 -4.74 10.02 -8.79
N LEU A 224 -5.72 9.58 -9.58
CA LEU A 224 -5.68 9.73 -11.04
C LEU A 224 -5.73 11.21 -11.47
N ALA A 225 -6.50 12.05 -10.78
CA ALA A 225 -6.51 13.49 -11.01
C ALA A 225 -5.14 14.11 -10.68
N ILE A 226 -4.49 13.69 -9.58
CA ILE A 226 -3.13 14.10 -9.25
C ILE A 226 -2.15 13.68 -10.35
N LEU A 227 -2.23 12.44 -10.84
CA LEU A 227 -1.40 11.95 -11.95
C LEU A 227 -1.55 12.89 -13.15
N VAL A 228 -2.76 13.09 -13.65
CA VAL A 228 -2.99 13.89 -14.87
C VAL A 228 -2.53 15.34 -14.71
N LEU A 229 -2.86 15.98 -13.58
CA LEU A 229 -2.59 17.42 -13.39
C LEU A 229 -1.14 17.74 -13.01
N PHE A 230 -0.39 16.77 -12.47
CA PHE A 230 0.97 16.98 -11.98
C PHE A 230 2.04 16.21 -12.77
N ILE A 231 1.71 15.29 -13.69
CA ILE A 231 2.70 14.50 -14.44
C ILE A 231 3.73 15.37 -15.17
N LYS A 232 3.32 16.52 -15.71
CA LYS A 232 4.22 17.44 -16.43
C LYS A 232 5.26 18.02 -15.48
N GLY A 233 6.52 17.64 -15.68
CA GLY A 233 7.67 18.10 -14.89
C GLY A 233 8.12 17.16 -13.78
N ASN A 234 7.42 16.04 -13.56
CA ASN A 234 7.79 15.04 -12.55
C ASN A 234 8.73 13.94 -13.06
N ALA A 235 9.12 13.96 -14.33
CA ALA A 235 10.10 13.03 -14.87
C ALA A 235 11.50 13.23 -14.23
N PRO A 236 12.25 12.15 -13.95
CA PRO A 236 13.62 12.24 -13.48
C PRO A 236 14.53 12.99 -14.47
N ARG A 237 15.43 13.81 -13.95
CA ARG A 237 16.46 14.56 -14.68
C ARG A 237 17.80 14.38 -13.99
N ALA A 238 18.90 14.58 -14.72
CA ALA A 238 20.25 14.46 -14.17
C ALA A 238 20.48 15.35 -12.92
N VAL A 239 19.90 16.55 -12.88
CA VAL A 239 19.99 17.45 -11.72
C VAL A 239 19.37 16.86 -10.45
N ASP A 240 18.39 15.95 -10.57
CA ASP A 240 17.74 15.33 -9.41
C ASP A 240 18.72 14.41 -8.67
N VAL A 241 19.67 13.79 -9.37
CA VAL A 241 20.73 12.98 -8.76
C VAL A 241 21.65 13.86 -7.91
N SER A 242 22.09 14.99 -8.46
CA SER A 242 22.87 15.97 -7.71
C SER A 242 22.12 16.53 -6.50
N TRP A 243 20.80 16.73 -6.64
CA TRP A 243 19.95 17.18 -5.54
C TRP A 243 19.89 16.13 -4.41
N LEU A 244 19.78 14.85 -4.74
CA LEU A 244 19.78 13.75 -3.78
C LEU A 244 21.12 13.62 -3.04
N PHE A 245 22.25 13.70 -3.74
CA PHE A 245 23.58 13.69 -3.10
C PHE A 245 23.80 14.86 -2.15
N LYS A 246 23.18 16.01 -2.44
CA LYS A 246 23.18 17.19 -1.57
C LYS A 246 22.12 17.11 -0.46
N ALA A 247 21.35 16.03 -0.38
CA ALA A 247 20.21 15.89 0.53
C ALA A 247 19.26 17.10 0.50
N GLY A 248 19.00 17.65 -0.69
CA GLY A 248 18.19 18.85 -0.86
C GLY A 248 18.76 20.12 -0.24
N GLY A 249 20.07 20.15 0.01
CA GLY A 249 20.78 21.28 0.60
C GLY A 249 20.72 21.32 2.12
N LEU A 250 20.28 20.24 2.76
CA LEU A 250 20.13 20.15 4.22
C LEU A 250 21.42 20.48 4.98
N PHE A 251 22.58 20.22 4.38
CA PHE A 251 23.90 20.44 4.98
C PHE A 251 24.60 21.72 4.49
N GLY A 252 23.84 22.70 3.98
CA GLY A 252 24.36 24.03 3.61
C GLY A 252 24.88 24.15 2.17
N SER A 253 24.70 23.12 1.34
CA SER A 253 25.02 23.20 -0.09
C SER A 253 23.81 23.63 -0.92
N HIS A 254 23.95 24.55 -1.86
CA HIS A 254 22.85 24.90 -2.78
C HIS A 254 22.47 23.70 -3.67
N ALA A 255 21.21 23.29 -3.61
CA ALA A 255 20.67 22.15 -4.34
C ALA A 255 19.69 22.61 -5.43
N SER A 256 20.22 22.86 -6.62
CA SER A 256 19.45 23.34 -7.77
C SER A 256 18.29 22.42 -8.13
N ALA A 257 17.16 23.01 -8.53
CA ALA A 257 15.95 22.28 -8.87
C ALA A 257 15.09 23.02 -9.92
N GLY A 258 14.39 22.24 -10.73
CA GLY A 258 13.36 22.76 -11.64
C GLY A 258 12.04 22.97 -10.90
N LYS A 259 10.91 22.95 -11.61
CA LYS A 259 9.58 23.21 -10.99
C LYS A 259 9.30 22.28 -9.81
N TYR A 260 9.74 21.04 -9.91
CA TYR A 260 9.75 20.09 -8.80
C TYR A 260 11.18 19.66 -8.51
N ASN A 261 11.53 19.58 -7.22
CA ASN A 261 12.80 19.02 -6.78
C ASN A 261 12.72 17.47 -6.69
N ALA A 262 13.85 16.79 -6.48
CA ALA A 262 13.89 15.33 -6.48
C ALA A 262 12.99 14.72 -5.38
N GLY A 263 12.92 15.32 -4.19
CA GLY A 263 12.02 14.89 -3.12
C GLY A 263 10.54 14.99 -3.50
N GLN A 264 10.14 16.09 -4.12
CA GLN A 264 8.76 16.27 -4.63
C GLN A 264 8.42 15.26 -5.74
N LYS A 265 9.38 14.94 -6.62
CA LYS A 265 9.20 13.93 -7.67
C LYS A 265 9.06 12.52 -7.10
N LEU A 266 9.87 12.19 -6.09
CA LEU A 266 9.77 10.92 -5.39
C LEU A 266 8.42 10.81 -4.66
N TRP A 267 7.99 11.88 -3.98
CA TRP A 267 6.67 11.94 -3.36
C TRP A 267 5.54 11.75 -4.37
N PHE A 268 5.61 12.42 -5.52
CA PHE A 268 4.65 12.23 -6.61
C PHE A 268 4.62 10.76 -7.05
N LEU A 269 5.77 10.16 -7.35
CA LEU A 269 5.86 8.77 -7.78
C LEU A 269 5.28 7.81 -6.73
N MET A 270 5.66 7.98 -5.46
CA MET A 270 5.14 7.18 -4.34
C MET A 270 3.63 7.36 -4.18
N THR A 271 3.11 8.58 -4.32
CA THR A 271 1.67 8.87 -4.27
C THR A 271 0.91 8.10 -5.33
N ILE A 272 1.44 8.04 -6.56
CA ILE A 272 0.78 7.29 -7.63
C ILE A 272 0.88 5.78 -7.36
N ILE A 273 2.07 5.25 -7.08
CA ILE A 273 2.27 3.80 -6.90
C ILE A 273 1.50 3.29 -5.66
N LEU A 274 1.74 3.88 -4.50
CA LEU A 274 1.11 3.46 -3.25
C LEU A 274 -0.38 3.80 -3.26
N GLY A 275 -0.77 4.95 -3.79
CA GLY A 275 -2.18 5.34 -3.89
C GLY A 275 -2.99 4.38 -4.76
N VAL A 276 -2.45 3.96 -5.91
CA VAL A 276 -3.08 2.93 -6.75
C VAL A 276 -3.08 1.58 -6.03
N ALA A 277 -1.95 1.14 -5.44
CA ALA A 277 -1.86 -0.15 -4.77
C ALA A 277 -2.86 -0.29 -3.61
N ILE A 278 -2.98 0.74 -2.76
CA ILE A 278 -3.94 0.81 -1.65
C ILE A 278 -5.37 0.86 -2.18
N SER A 279 -5.63 1.60 -3.26
CA SER A 279 -6.96 1.66 -3.84
C SER A 279 -7.42 0.33 -4.41
N VAL A 280 -6.56 -0.36 -5.16
CA VAL A 280 -6.86 -1.67 -5.77
C VAL A 280 -7.07 -2.72 -4.68
N SER A 281 -6.15 -2.81 -3.72
CA SER A 281 -6.30 -3.73 -2.58
C SER A 281 -7.50 -3.38 -1.71
N GLY A 282 -7.80 -2.10 -1.52
CA GLY A 282 -8.99 -1.64 -0.77
C GLY A 282 -10.29 -1.99 -1.47
N PHE A 283 -10.34 -1.92 -2.80
CA PHE A 283 -11.50 -2.35 -3.58
C PHE A 283 -11.74 -3.86 -3.43
N VAL A 284 -10.68 -4.67 -3.44
CA VAL A 284 -10.76 -6.12 -3.11
C VAL A 284 -11.35 -6.34 -1.72
N LEU A 285 -10.92 -5.57 -0.74
CA LEU A 285 -11.41 -5.68 0.65
C LEU A 285 -12.82 -5.16 0.87
N LEU A 286 -13.37 -4.35 -0.05
CA LEU A 286 -14.74 -3.86 0.03
C LEU A 286 -15.76 -4.93 -0.41
N PHE A 287 -15.33 -5.82 -1.32
CA PHE A 287 -16.17 -6.88 -1.90
C PHE A 287 -15.51 -8.26 -1.83
N PRO A 288 -15.00 -8.70 -0.66
CA PRO A 288 -14.13 -9.87 -0.57
C PRO A 288 -14.81 -11.14 -1.07
N ASP A 289 -16.12 -11.30 -0.89
CA ASP A 289 -16.86 -12.49 -1.31
C ASP A 289 -17.25 -12.49 -2.81
N PHE A 290 -17.08 -11.36 -3.50
CA PHE A 290 -17.49 -11.21 -4.91
C PHE A 290 -16.32 -11.23 -5.90
N ILE A 291 -15.15 -10.74 -5.49
CA ILE A 291 -14.01 -10.52 -6.40
C ILE A 291 -12.71 -11.17 -5.94
N ALA A 292 -12.72 -11.94 -4.85
CA ALA A 292 -11.54 -12.61 -4.34
C ALA A 292 -11.87 -13.95 -3.63
N GLU A 293 -10.92 -14.88 -3.67
CA GLU A 293 -10.85 -15.97 -2.69
C GLU A 293 -10.29 -15.43 -1.36
N ARG A 294 -10.48 -16.16 -0.25
CA ARG A 294 -10.05 -15.73 1.09
C ARG A 294 -8.53 -15.53 1.18
N SER A 295 -7.76 -16.37 0.49
CA SER A 295 -6.31 -16.21 0.37
C SER A 295 -5.92 -14.89 -0.29
N GLN A 296 -6.65 -14.48 -1.33
CA GLN A 296 -6.43 -13.22 -2.04
C GLN A 296 -6.86 -12.03 -1.18
N ALA A 297 -7.98 -12.13 -0.45
CA ALA A 297 -8.42 -11.11 0.49
C ALA A 297 -7.42 -10.93 1.67
N GLN A 298 -6.85 -12.01 2.17
CA GLN A 298 -5.79 -11.99 3.19
C GLN A 298 -4.54 -11.27 2.67
N LEU A 299 -4.09 -11.60 1.46
CA LEU A 299 -2.95 -10.95 0.82
C LEU A 299 -3.23 -9.46 0.55
N ALA A 300 -4.42 -9.13 0.03
CA ALA A 300 -4.85 -7.76 -0.18
C ALA A 300 -4.85 -6.99 1.15
N ASN A 301 -5.28 -7.60 2.26
CA ASN A 301 -5.26 -6.97 3.57
C ASN A 301 -3.83 -6.64 4.04
N LEU A 302 -2.89 -7.56 3.89
CA LEU A 302 -1.49 -7.33 4.24
C LEU A 302 -0.87 -6.25 3.35
N ALA A 303 -1.05 -6.36 2.03
CA ALA A 303 -0.53 -5.39 1.07
C ALA A 303 -1.10 -3.99 1.33
N HIS A 304 -2.41 -3.89 1.59
CA HIS A 304 -3.09 -2.64 1.90
C HIS A 304 -2.53 -2.01 3.19
N GLY A 305 -2.45 -2.79 4.27
CA GLY A 305 -1.95 -2.31 5.56
C GLY A 305 -0.49 -1.82 5.50
N ILE A 306 0.40 -2.61 4.87
CA ILE A 306 1.82 -2.27 4.72
C ILE A 306 1.98 -1.01 3.85
N ALA A 307 1.35 -0.98 2.68
CA ALA A 307 1.43 0.17 1.78
C ALA A 307 0.85 1.43 2.44
N ALA A 308 -0.27 1.32 3.15
CA ALA A 308 -0.90 2.43 3.85
C ALA A 308 0.02 3.01 4.94
N VAL A 309 0.62 2.17 5.78
CA VAL A 309 1.54 2.65 6.82
C VAL A 309 2.75 3.36 6.22
N ILE A 310 3.35 2.82 5.15
CA ILE A 310 4.46 3.48 4.44
C ILE A 310 4.00 4.81 3.86
N PHE A 311 2.83 4.85 3.23
CA PHE A 311 2.32 6.06 2.59
C PHE A 311 2.00 7.15 3.62
N ILE A 312 1.44 6.78 4.77
CA ILE A 312 1.21 7.67 5.92
C ILE A 312 2.54 8.20 6.44
N ALA A 313 3.53 7.34 6.67
CA ALA A 313 4.84 7.74 7.16
C ALA A 313 5.49 8.83 6.28
N VAL A 314 5.53 8.61 4.97
CA VAL A 314 6.09 9.61 4.03
C VAL A 314 5.17 10.83 3.89
N GLY A 315 3.85 10.63 3.95
CA GLY A 315 2.86 11.71 3.91
C GLY A 315 2.97 12.69 5.07
N ILE A 316 3.33 12.22 6.27
CA ILE A 316 3.64 13.10 7.41
C ILE A 316 4.85 13.98 7.09
N GLY A 317 5.90 13.42 6.49
CA GLY A 317 7.07 14.19 6.04
C GLY A 317 6.74 15.24 4.98
N HIS A 318 5.90 14.88 4.00
CA HIS A 318 5.39 15.81 2.99
C HIS A 318 4.58 16.96 3.63
N ALA A 319 3.65 16.62 4.53
CA ALA A 319 2.86 17.61 5.25
C ALA A 319 3.74 18.55 6.08
N TYR A 320 4.76 18.01 6.77
CA TYR A 320 5.71 18.80 7.55
C TYR A 320 6.46 19.82 6.69
N ILE A 321 7.18 19.38 5.64
CA ILE A 321 7.97 20.27 4.79
C ILE A 321 7.07 21.26 4.01
N GLY A 322 5.87 20.83 3.60
CA GLY A 322 4.92 21.68 2.90
C GLY A 322 4.22 22.74 3.76
N SER A 323 4.36 22.69 5.10
CA SER A 323 3.67 23.60 6.01
C SER A 323 4.61 24.25 7.04
N LEU A 324 4.86 23.56 8.15
CA LEU A 324 5.60 24.06 9.31
C LEU A 324 7.12 24.07 9.07
N GLY A 325 7.62 23.10 8.31
CA GLY A 325 9.05 22.84 8.14
C GLY A 325 9.77 23.83 7.22
N MET A 326 9.07 24.44 6.26
CA MET A 326 9.65 25.37 5.30
C MET A 326 8.84 26.66 5.20
N GLU A 327 9.53 27.80 5.20
CA GLU A 327 8.94 29.11 4.98
C GLU A 327 8.50 29.28 3.52
N GLY A 328 7.33 29.88 3.27
CA GLY A 328 6.86 30.17 1.92
C GLY A 328 6.30 28.98 1.12
N ALA A 329 6.47 27.75 1.61
CA ALA A 329 6.03 26.54 0.91
C ALA A 329 4.51 26.34 0.91
N PHE A 330 3.82 26.72 1.99
CA PHE A 330 2.38 26.51 2.14
C PHE A 330 1.56 27.34 1.13
N GLU A 331 2.02 28.56 0.85
CA GLU A 331 1.43 29.50 -0.10
C GLU A 331 1.34 28.93 -1.50
N ALA A 332 2.27 28.06 -1.87
CA ALA A 332 2.23 27.35 -3.14
C ALA A 332 0.89 26.61 -3.34
N MET A 333 0.34 26.00 -2.30
CA MET A 333 -0.93 25.26 -2.38
C MET A 333 -2.15 26.02 -1.88
N SER A 334 -1.99 27.01 -1.01
CA SER A 334 -3.13 27.83 -0.56
C SER A 334 -3.48 28.92 -1.58
N THR A 335 -2.53 29.76 -1.98
CA THR A 335 -2.75 30.88 -2.91
C THR A 335 -2.37 30.56 -4.35
N GLY A 336 -1.55 29.51 -4.57
CA GLY A 336 -1.07 29.14 -5.91
C GLY A 336 0.17 29.91 -6.35
N THR A 337 0.69 30.77 -5.48
CA THR A 337 1.82 31.66 -5.73
C THR A 337 2.93 31.43 -4.72
N VAL A 338 4.16 31.75 -5.10
CA VAL A 338 5.34 31.66 -4.21
C VAL A 338 6.16 32.95 -4.27
N ASP A 339 6.86 33.27 -3.18
CA ASP A 339 7.78 34.41 -3.13
C ASP A 339 8.95 34.22 -4.12
N THR A 340 9.41 35.30 -4.75
CA THR A 340 10.50 35.21 -5.73
C THR A 340 11.83 34.76 -5.12
N ASN A 341 12.13 35.13 -3.87
CA ASN A 341 13.36 34.69 -3.21
C ASN A 341 13.29 33.21 -2.86
N TRP A 342 12.12 32.75 -2.38
CA TRP A 342 11.87 31.31 -2.20
C TRP A 342 12.05 30.52 -3.50
N ALA A 343 11.54 31.06 -4.62
CA ALA A 343 11.69 30.42 -5.93
C ALA A 343 13.16 30.37 -6.39
N LYS A 344 13.94 31.44 -6.18
CA LYS A 344 15.37 31.45 -6.49
C LYS A 344 16.16 30.45 -5.64
N GLU A 345 15.83 30.36 -4.35
CA GLU A 345 16.57 29.52 -3.40
C GLU A 345 16.26 28.03 -3.61
N HIS A 346 15.00 27.66 -3.75
CA HIS A 346 14.61 26.24 -3.78
C HIS A 346 14.35 25.69 -5.19
N HIS A 347 14.20 26.55 -6.18
CA HIS A 347 13.79 26.20 -7.55
C HIS A 347 14.45 27.11 -8.60
N ASP A 348 15.75 27.39 -8.44
CA ASP A 348 16.56 28.29 -9.26
C ASP A 348 16.42 28.08 -10.78
N ILE A 349 16.47 26.84 -11.25
CA ILE A 349 16.33 26.50 -12.67
C ILE A 349 14.96 26.92 -13.18
N TRP A 350 13.91 26.62 -12.40
CA TRP A 350 12.55 27.01 -12.78
C TRP A 350 12.33 28.52 -12.72
N TYR A 351 12.92 29.20 -11.73
CA TYR A 351 12.87 30.66 -11.65
C TYR A 351 13.52 31.31 -12.88
N ALA A 352 14.68 30.82 -13.31
CA ALA A 352 15.37 31.31 -14.51
C ALA A 352 14.54 31.07 -15.79
N GLU A 353 13.95 29.87 -15.95
CA GLU A 353 13.04 29.55 -17.06
C GLU A 353 11.83 30.49 -17.09
N HIS A 354 11.20 30.72 -15.94
CA HIS A 354 10.01 31.57 -15.84
C HIS A 354 10.31 33.04 -16.15
N LYS A 355 11.44 33.56 -15.67
CA LYS A 355 11.91 34.91 -15.99
C LYS A 355 12.21 35.06 -17.49
N GLY A 356 12.86 34.06 -18.09
CA GLY A 356 13.14 34.05 -19.53
C GLY A 356 11.87 34.06 -20.38
N GLN A 357 10.85 33.29 -19.98
CA GLN A 357 9.53 33.28 -20.63
C GLN A 357 8.84 34.64 -20.53
N ALA A 358 8.81 35.25 -19.34
CA ALA A 358 8.19 36.56 -19.16
C ALA A 358 8.84 37.65 -20.03
N MET A 359 10.17 37.62 -20.19
CA MET A 359 10.88 38.55 -21.07
C MET A 359 10.57 38.31 -22.54
N ALA A 360 10.47 37.04 -22.96
CA ALA A 360 10.12 36.68 -24.34
C ALA A 360 8.68 37.08 -24.69
N ASP A 361 7.73 36.87 -23.78
CA ASP A 361 6.32 37.24 -23.97
C ASP A 361 6.14 38.76 -24.04
N THR A 362 6.87 39.51 -23.20
CA THR A 362 6.88 40.99 -23.25
C THR A 362 7.42 41.48 -24.60
N GLY A 363 8.54 40.94 -25.07
CA GLY A 363 9.10 41.31 -26.38
C GLY A 363 8.18 40.95 -27.55
N ARG A 364 7.44 39.83 -27.47
CA ARG A 364 6.41 39.48 -28.47
C ARG A 364 5.27 40.48 -28.49
N ALA A 365 4.77 40.88 -27.32
CA ALA A 365 3.70 41.87 -27.21
C ALA A 365 4.13 43.25 -27.75
N GLU A 366 5.39 43.66 -27.52
CA GLU A 366 5.95 44.89 -28.08
C GLU A 366 6.03 44.84 -29.61
N VAL A 367 6.45 43.70 -30.18
CA VAL A 367 6.50 43.50 -31.64
C VAL A 367 5.10 43.49 -32.25
N GLU A 368 4.14 42.81 -31.63
CA GLU A 368 2.73 42.80 -32.06
C GLU A 368 2.09 44.19 -31.99
N ALA A 369 2.37 44.95 -30.94
CA ALA A 369 1.89 46.33 -30.79
C ALA A 369 2.51 47.28 -31.84
N GLY A 370 3.81 47.12 -32.13
CA GLY A 370 4.49 47.88 -33.18
C GLY A 370 3.93 47.58 -34.57
N ALA A 371 3.70 46.30 -34.89
CA ALA A 371 3.10 45.89 -36.16
C ALA A 371 1.64 46.38 -36.33
N ALA A 372 0.87 46.46 -35.25
CA ALA A 372 -0.47 47.03 -35.26
C ALA A 372 -0.48 48.56 -35.44
N GLY A 373 0.53 49.26 -34.90
CA GLY A 373 0.69 50.71 -35.06
C GLY A 373 1.04 51.16 -36.48
N ASP A 374 1.91 50.41 -37.17
CA ASP A 374 2.32 50.72 -38.55
C ASP A 374 1.21 50.45 -39.58
N GLY A 375 0.27 49.53 -39.28
CA GLY A 375 -0.89 49.25 -40.14
C GLY A 375 -1.93 50.38 -40.20
N VAL A 376 -1.97 51.29 -39.22
CA VAL A 376 -2.95 52.38 -39.16
C VAL A 376 -2.49 53.62 -39.94
N MET A 377 -1.17 53.79 -40.14
CA MET A 377 -0.62 54.99 -40.80
C MET A 377 -0.56 54.92 -42.33
N HIS A 378 -0.93 53.79 -42.95
CA HIS A 378 -1.00 53.64 -44.41
C HIS A 378 -2.41 53.79 -45.02
N GLY A 379 -3.44 54.07 -44.21
CA GLY A 379 -4.83 54.22 -44.66
C GLY A 379 -5.30 55.63 -45.00
N VAL A 380 -4.47 56.67 -44.80
CA VAL A 380 -4.84 58.06 -45.09
C VAL A 380 -3.90 58.60 -46.17
N ARG A 381 -4.33 58.53 -47.42
CA ARG A 381 -3.80 59.40 -48.49
C ARG A 381 -4.88 60.42 -48.87
N PRO A 382 -4.51 61.70 -49.03
CA PRO A 382 -5.44 62.81 -49.26
C PRO A 382 -6.15 62.73 -50.62
#